data_AF-A0A1F1Z4A0-F1
#
_entry.id   AF-A0A1F1Z4A0-F1
#
_cell.length_a   1.000
_cell.length_b   1.000
_cell.length_c   1.000
_cell.angle_alpha   90.00
_cell.angle_beta   90.00
_cell.angle_gamma   90.00
#
_symmetry.space_group_name_H-M   'P 1'
#
loop_
_entity.id
_entity.type
_entity.pdbx_description
1 polymer ?
#
loop_
_entity_poly.entity_id
_entity_poly.type
_entity_poly.pdbx_seq_one_letter_code
_entity_poly.pdbx_strand_id
1 'polypeptide(L)'
;MTDYRAVMTLLLKKPGSGLRLHMAVELLYNLPAHTMVEEVLRDIEADSEPQLVDTDGHSLTYLEFPGDGSEVRWKTWLHDNYRIFVACHTRTAPTTVQQATCRMAFDSAEFSPPATG
;
A
#
# COMPACT_ATOMS: atom_id res chain seq x y z
N MET A 1 2.48 -23.21 -8.81
CA MET A 1 3.62 -22.98 -7.89
C MET A 1 3.11 -21.98 -6.88
N THR A 2 2.76 -22.43 -5.68
CA THR A 2 2.11 -21.58 -4.68
C THR A 2 3.18 -20.68 -4.06
N ASP A 3 3.19 -19.41 -4.45
CA ASP A 3 4.10 -18.40 -3.91
C ASP A 3 3.68 -18.10 -2.47
N TYR A 4 4.37 -18.70 -1.50
CA TYR A 4 4.15 -18.43 -0.08
C TYR A 4 4.84 -17.10 0.26
N ARG A 5 4.18 -15.98 -0.05
CA ARG A 5 4.60 -14.66 0.40
C ARG A 5 4.28 -14.51 1.88
N ALA A 6 5.32 -14.44 2.73
CA ALA A 6 5.13 -14.10 4.13
C ALA A 6 4.69 -12.62 4.21
N VAL A 7 3.38 -12.40 4.36
CA VAL A 7 2.80 -11.06 4.50
C VAL A 7 2.43 -10.82 5.95
N MET A 8 3.19 -9.97 6.64
CA MET A 8 2.77 -9.48 7.96
C MET A 8 1.76 -8.36 7.75
N THR A 9 0.53 -8.54 8.24
CA THR A 9 -0.55 -7.53 8.10
C THR A 9 -0.94 -6.95 9.46
N LEU A 10 -0.99 -5.62 9.55
CA LEU A 10 -1.55 -4.88 10.67
C LEU A 10 -2.79 -4.09 10.21
N LEU A 11 -3.85 -4.10 11.01
CA LEU A 11 -5.07 -3.35 10.75
C LEU A 11 -5.37 -2.43 11.93
N LEU A 12 -5.30 -1.11 11.70
CA LEU A 12 -5.65 -0.10 12.69
C LEU A 12 -7.04 0.45 12.40
N LYS A 13 -7.88 0.50 13.44
CA LYS A 13 -9.24 1.05 13.37
C LYS A 13 -9.44 2.07 14.47
N LYS A 14 -9.88 3.27 14.10
CA LYS A 14 -10.44 4.23 15.07
C LYS A 14 -11.97 4.12 15.07
N PRO A 15 -12.62 3.72 16.18
CA PRO A 15 -14.07 3.65 16.26
C PRO A 15 -14.74 4.95 15.81
N GLY A 16 -15.84 4.86 15.06
CA GLY A 16 -16.59 6.01 14.55
C GLY A 16 -15.95 6.77 13.39
N SER A 17 -14.68 6.51 13.05
CA SER A 17 -13.99 7.25 11.97
C SER A 17 -14.39 6.81 10.55
N GLY A 18 -14.93 5.60 10.39
CA GLY A 18 -15.22 5.00 9.08
C GLY A 18 -13.98 4.72 8.22
N LEU A 19 -12.77 4.95 8.74
CA LEU A 19 -11.48 4.72 8.09
C LEU A 19 -10.79 3.51 8.72
N ARG A 20 -10.24 2.64 7.88
CA ARG A 20 -9.36 1.54 8.27
C ARG A 20 -7.99 1.75 7.66
N LEU A 21 -6.94 1.59 8.46
CA LEU A 21 -5.57 1.61 7.98
C LEU A 21 -5.03 0.18 7.93
N HIS A 22 -4.55 -0.23 6.79
CA HIS A 22 -3.90 -1.51 6.57
C HIS A 22 -2.41 -1.26 6.37
N MET A 23 -1.57 -2.08 6.99
CA MET A 23 -0.15 -2.13 6.67
C MET A 23 0.22 -3.56 6.36
N ALA A 24 0.92 -3.78 5.27
CA ALA A 24 1.44 -5.08 4.90
C ALA A 24 2.92 -4.98 4.58
N VAL A 25 3.70 -5.98 4.99
CA VAL A 25 5.11 -6.09 4.63
C VAL A 25 5.34 -7.45 4.00
N GLU A 26 5.98 -7.44 2.85
CA GLU A 26 6.29 -8.62 2.05
C GLU A 26 7.80 -8.74 1.87
N LEU A 27 8.36 -9.93 2.10
CA LEU A 27 9.76 -10.23 1.79
C LEU A 27 9.92 -10.58 0.31
N LEU A 28 10.75 -9.80 -0.39
CA LEU A 28 11.15 -10.01 -1.77
C LEU A 28 12.40 -10.90 -1.76
N TYR A 29 12.24 -12.21 -1.98
CA TYR A 29 13.34 -13.18 -2.01
C TYR A 29 14.28 -12.96 -3.21
N ASN A 30 15.10 -11.90 -3.18
CA ASN A 30 16.12 -11.58 -4.18
C ASN A 30 15.60 -11.40 -5.62
N LEU A 31 14.32 -11.01 -5.79
CA LEU A 31 13.81 -10.56 -7.08
C LEU A 31 14.61 -9.31 -7.50
N PRO A 32 15.21 -9.29 -8.71
CA PRO A 32 15.98 -8.13 -9.15
C PRO A 32 15.07 -6.91 -9.12
N ALA A 33 15.52 -5.85 -8.45
CA ALA A 33 14.79 -4.58 -8.31
C ALA A 33 14.66 -3.79 -9.63
N HIS A 34 14.63 -4.46 -10.79
CA HIS A 34 14.08 -3.85 -12.00
C HIS A 34 12.61 -3.56 -11.70
N THR A 35 12.29 -2.29 -11.73
CA THR A 35 11.80 -1.58 -10.55
C THR A 35 10.41 -2.03 -10.14
N MET A 36 10.16 -2.21 -8.84
CA MET A 36 8.80 -2.40 -8.31
C MET A 36 7.85 -1.36 -8.89
N VAL A 37 8.32 -0.12 -9.10
CA VAL A 37 7.57 0.93 -9.80
C VAL A 37 7.18 0.47 -11.21
N GLU A 38 8.10 0.00 -12.05
CA GLU A 38 7.77 -0.54 -13.38
C GLU A 38 6.91 -1.80 -13.36
N GLU A 39 7.05 -2.69 -12.37
CA GLU A 39 6.17 -3.86 -12.24
C GLU A 39 4.75 -3.43 -11.89
N VAL A 40 4.60 -2.57 -10.88
CA VAL A 40 3.28 -2.08 -10.46
C VAL A 40 2.66 -1.16 -11.49
N LEU A 41 3.45 -0.34 -12.18
CA LEU A 41 2.97 0.45 -13.32
C LEU A 41 2.50 -0.47 -14.44
N ARG A 42 3.20 -1.58 -14.72
CA ARG A 42 2.73 -2.59 -15.69
C ARG A 42 1.44 -3.25 -15.23
N ASP A 43 1.30 -3.56 -13.94
CA ASP A 43 0.06 -4.12 -13.39
C ASP A 43 -1.09 -3.10 -13.50
N ILE A 44 -0.83 -1.82 -13.22
CA ILE A 44 -1.80 -0.72 -13.40
C ILE A 44 -2.13 -0.48 -14.87
N GLU A 45 -1.19 -0.66 -15.79
CA GLU A 45 -1.44 -0.56 -17.23
C GLU A 45 -2.21 -1.78 -17.77
N ALA A 46 -1.97 -2.96 -17.19
CA ALA A 46 -2.62 -4.21 -17.59
C ALA A 46 -4.01 -4.40 -16.97
N ASP A 47 -4.26 -3.81 -15.80
CA ASP A 47 -5.52 -3.83 -15.07
C ASP A 47 -6.07 -2.41 -14.89
N SER A 48 -7.29 -2.17 -15.38
CA SER A 48 -7.93 -0.86 -15.30
C SER A 48 -8.50 -0.51 -13.91
N GLU A 49 -8.48 -1.43 -12.95
CA GLU A 49 -9.04 -1.19 -11.60
C GLU A 49 -8.19 -0.24 -10.75
N PRO A 50 -6.86 -0.43 -10.60
CA PRO A 50 -6.03 0.51 -9.88
C PRO A 50 -5.74 1.77 -10.70
N GLN A 51 -5.91 2.94 -10.08
CA GLN A 51 -5.67 4.25 -10.69
C GLN A 51 -4.46 4.92 -10.05
N LEU A 52 -3.40 5.14 -10.82
CA LEU A 52 -2.22 5.87 -10.35
C LEU A 52 -2.60 7.29 -9.92
N VAL A 53 -2.21 7.66 -8.71
CA VAL A 53 -2.41 9.01 -8.16
C VAL A 53 -1.11 9.80 -8.22
N ASP A 54 -0.01 9.19 -7.78
CA ASP A 54 1.29 9.86 -7.65
C ASP A 54 2.43 8.84 -7.65
N THR A 55 3.59 9.26 -8.12
CA THR A 55 4.85 8.53 -7.95
C THR A 55 6.02 9.50 -7.94
N ASP A 56 6.94 9.30 -7.01
CA ASP A 56 8.20 10.05 -6.90
C ASP A 56 9.41 9.24 -7.39
N GLY A 57 9.16 8.09 -8.03
CA GLY A 57 10.18 7.12 -8.45
C GLY A 57 10.68 6.18 -7.35
N HIS A 58 10.38 6.46 -6.07
CA HIS A 58 10.74 5.62 -4.92
C HIS A 58 9.52 4.96 -4.27
N SER A 59 8.39 5.64 -4.33
CA SER A 59 7.10 5.20 -3.87
C SER A 59 6.04 5.43 -4.95
N LEU A 60 4.95 4.68 -4.84
CA LEU A 60 3.78 4.85 -5.69
C LEU A 60 2.54 4.91 -4.82
N THR A 61 1.64 5.81 -5.21
CA THR A 61 0.33 5.98 -4.59
C THR A 61 -0.74 5.74 -5.65
N TYR A 62 -1.72 4.92 -5.33
CA TYR A 62 -2.80 4.58 -6.25
C TYR A 62 -4.13 4.38 -5.51
N LEU A 63 -5.22 4.45 -6.25
CA LEU A 63 -6.58 4.18 -5.78
C LEU A 63 -7.06 2.85 -6.34
N GLU A 64 -7.81 2.10 -5.54
CA GLU A 64 -8.59 0.95 -5.98
C GLU A 64 -10.06 1.15 -5.60
N PHE A 65 -10.95 0.67 -6.46
CA PHE A 65 -12.39 0.69 -6.26
C PHE A 65 -12.93 -0.75 -6.28
N PRO A 66 -13.06 -1.43 -5.12
CA PRO A 66 -13.44 -2.85 -5.07
C PRO A 66 -14.85 -3.20 -5.60
N GLY A 67 -15.61 -2.23 -6.11
CA GLY A 67 -16.96 -2.43 -6.65
C GLY A 67 -18.10 -2.43 -5.62
N ASP A 68 -17.80 -2.42 -4.32
CA ASP A 68 -18.80 -2.34 -3.23
C ASP A 68 -19.11 -0.89 -2.79
N GLY A 69 -18.63 0.08 -3.55
CA GLY A 69 -18.72 1.51 -3.24
C GLY A 69 -17.62 2.02 -2.30
N SER A 70 -16.78 1.12 -1.77
CA SER A 70 -15.61 1.52 -0.98
C SER A 70 -14.48 2.04 -1.85
N GLU A 71 -13.56 2.77 -1.21
CA GLU A 71 -12.33 3.25 -1.84
C GLU A 71 -11.14 2.84 -0.99
N VAL A 72 -10.10 2.34 -1.65
CA VAL A 72 -8.81 2.04 -1.01
C VAL A 72 -7.75 2.92 -1.65
N ARG A 73 -7.09 3.75 -0.84
CA ARG A 73 -5.87 4.44 -1.27
C ARG A 73 -4.68 3.70 -0.73
N TRP A 74 -3.77 3.32 -1.61
CA TRP A 74 -2.53 2.63 -1.29
C TRP A 74 -1.34 3.55 -1.47
N LYS A 75 -0.32 3.37 -0.63
CA LYS A 75 1.07 3.78 -0.88
C LYS A 75 1.98 2.57 -0.67
N THR A 76 2.90 2.34 -1.58
CA THR A 76 3.88 1.25 -1.48
C THR A 76 5.26 1.70 -1.92
N TRP A 77 6.28 1.16 -1.25
CA TRP A 77 7.69 1.44 -1.48
C TRP A 77 8.54 0.24 -1.10
N LEU A 78 9.80 0.26 -1.54
CA LEU A 78 10.81 -0.73 -1.16
C LEU A 78 11.65 -0.24 0.02
N HIS A 79 12.04 -1.17 0.89
CA HIS A 79 13.03 -0.96 1.93
C HIS A 79 13.85 -2.24 2.08
N ASP A 80 15.13 -2.19 1.74
CA ASP A 80 16.00 -3.37 1.61
C ASP A 80 15.36 -4.46 0.74
N ASN A 81 15.17 -5.66 1.28
CA ASN A 81 14.52 -6.79 0.62
C ASN A 81 13.01 -6.86 0.90
N TYR A 82 12.39 -5.78 1.36
CA TYR A 82 10.98 -5.75 1.73
C TYR A 82 10.19 -4.78 0.87
N ARG A 83 8.96 -5.16 0.53
CA ARG A 83 7.94 -4.26 0.00
C ARG A 83 6.97 -3.92 1.11
N ILE A 84 6.78 -2.64 1.34
CA ILE A 84 5.85 -2.12 2.34
C ILE A 84 4.63 -1.59 1.61
N PHE A 85 3.47 -1.86 2.17
CA PHE A 85 2.19 -1.34 1.73
C PHE A 85 1.50 -0.66 2.90
N VAL A 86 0.94 0.51 2.65
CA VAL A 86 0.02 1.19 3.56
C VAL A 86 -1.25 1.51 2.79
N ALA A 87 -2.39 1.12 3.33
CA ALA A 87 -3.70 1.36 2.73
C ALA A 87 -4.62 2.12 3.67
N CYS A 88 -5.42 3.01 3.10
CA CYS A 88 -6.54 3.67 3.75
C CYS A 88 -7.82 3.22 3.07
N HIS A 89 -8.65 2.47 3.79
CA HIS A 89 -9.91 1.95 3.28
C HIS A 89 -11.09 2.68 3.93
N THR A 90 -11.92 3.32 3.10
CA THR A 90 -13.17 3.97 3.51
C THR A 90 -14.36 3.32 2.82
N ARG A 91 -15.53 3.32 3.46
CA ARG A 91 -16.76 2.69 2.90
C ARG A 91 -17.32 3.40 1.66
N THR A 92 -16.93 4.64 1.45
CA THR A 92 -17.30 5.53 0.34
C THR A 92 -16.12 6.48 0.08
N ALA A 93 -16.29 7.41 -0.86
CA ALA A 93 -15.37 8.53 -1.05
C ALA A 93 -14.94 9.16 0.29
N PRO A 94 -13.63 9.33 0.53
CA PRO A 94 -13.11 9.77 1.82
C PRO A 94 -13.39 11.25 2.04
N THR A 95 -13.81 11.59 3.26
CA THR A 95 -13.91 12.99 3.73
C THR A 95 -12.53 13.65 3.83
N THR A 96 -12.48 14.99 3.87
CA THR A 96 -11.22 15.75 4.04
C THR A 96 -10.42 15.31 5.26
N VAL A 97 -11.08 15.00 6.39
CA VAL A 97 -10.40 14.52 7.60
C VAL A 97 -9.79 13.13 7.39
N GLN A 98 -10.50 12.23 6.69
CA GLN A 98 -9.99 10.90 6.37
C GLN A 98 -8.82 10.96 5.38
N GLN A 99 -8.88 11.86 4.38
CA GLN A 99 -7.77 12.10 3.46
C GLN A 99 -6.53 12.64 4.20
N ALA A 100 -6.70 13.61 5.09
CA ALA A 100 -5.60 14.14 5.90
C ALA A 100 -5.00 13.06 6.82
N THR A 101 -5.85 12.27 7.48
CA THR A 101 -5.40 11.14 8.32
C THR A 101 -4.64 10.10 7.50
N CYS A 102 -5.10 9.82 6.29
CA CYS A 102 -4.44 8.89 5.38
C CYS A 102 -3.05 9.38 4.97
N ARG A 103 -2.94 10.66 4.61
CA ARG A 103 -1.65 11.28 4.30
C ARG A 103 -0.69 11.22 5.48
N MET A 104 -1.17 11.52 6.70
CA MET A 104 -0.35 11.38 7.90
C MET A 104 0.17 9.94 8.07
N ALA A 105 -0.68 8.94 7.87
CA ALA A 105 -0.28 7.54 7.98
C ALA A 105 0.78 7.14 6.93
N PHE A 106 0.67 7.66 5.71
CA PHE A 106 1.67 7.46 4.65
C PHE A 106 3.00 8.12 4.96
N ASP A 107 2.97 9.31 5.56
CA ASP A 107 4.16 10.10 5.85
C ASP A 107 4.87 9.61 7.13
N SER A 108 4.16 8.94 8.04
CA SER A 108 4.68 8.48 9.33
C SER A 108 4.95 6.98 9.41
N ALA A 109 4.71 6.22 8.34
CA ALA A 109 4.89 4.78 8.34
C ALA A 109 6.38 4.42 8.29
N GLU A 110 6.83 3.67 9.29
CA GLU A 110 8.19 3.18 9.39
C GLU A 110 8.20 1.65 9.51
N PHE A 111 9.22 1.03 8.93
CA PHE A 111 9.47 -0.39 9.05
C PHE A 111 10.92 -0.61 9.47
N SER A 112 11.12 -1.49 10.45
CA SER A 112 12.46 -1.93 10.86
C SER A 112 12.58 -3.43 10.57
N PRO A 113 13.46 -3.83 9.64
CA PRO A 113 13.74 -5.23 9.38
C PRO A 113 14.21 -5.96 10.65
N PRO A 114 13.96 -7.27 10.78
CA PRO A 114 14.59 -8.08 11.81
C PRO A 114 16.12 -7.95 11.69
N ALA A 115 16.81 -7.85 12.83
CA ALA A 115 18.27 -7.81 12.83
C ALA A 115 18.82 -9.07 12.14
N THR A 116 19.60 -8.88 11.09
CA THR A 116 20.45 -9.93 10.51
C THR A 116 21.56 -10.23 11.52
N GLY A 117 21.43 -11.36 12.21
CA GLY A 117 22.47 -11.89 13.10
C GLY A 117 23.71 -12.35 12.34
#